data_AF-A0A838IWW7-F1
#
_entry.id   AF-A0A838IWW7-F1
#
_cell.length_a   1.000
_cell.length_b   1.000
_cell.length_c   1.000
_cell.angle_alpha   90.00
_cell.angle_beta   90.00
_cell.angle_gamma   90.00
#
_symmetry.space_group_name_H-M   'P 1'
#
loop_
_entity.id
_entity.type
_entity.pdbx_description
1 polymer ?
#
loop_
_entity_poly.entity_id
_entity_poly.type
_entity_poly.pdbx_seq_one_letter_code
_entity_poly.pdbx_strand_id
1 'polypeptide(L)'
;MAHPKAALIERVQAEGRGKPQFDTERSGPDHEPLFTSRAVIQGTAYGTGEGGNKRDAERRAAEAALKALDAAALDASRVDDAEAPFEGPWPVFEGVLAAALQVANDRVARELRGDAALEAVHAFALRLYKGTLEDLGEVVEEEA
;
A
#
# COMPACT_ATOMS: atom_id res chain seq x y z
N MET A 1 -7.20 28.98 -6.94
CA MET A 1 -6.32 28.03 -6.23
C MET A 1 -7.21 27.08 -5.47
N ALA A 2 -7.05 25.77 -5.65
CA ALA A 2 -7.86 24.79 -4.92
C ALA A 2 -7.66 24.96 -3.41
N HIS A 3 -8.74 25.03 -2.63
CA HIS A 3 -8.66 25.06 -1.18
C HIS A 3 -8.37 23.62 -0.69
N PRO A 4 -7.17 23.30 -0.19
CA PRO A 4 -6.77 21.91 0.06
C PRO A 4 -7.66 21.21 1.08
N LYS A 5 -8.22 21.96 2.04
CA LYS A 5 -9.23 21.45 2.98
C LYS A 5 -10.50 20.98 2.27
N ALA A 6 -11.01 21.75 1.30
CA ALA A 6 -12.19 21.37 0.54
C ALA A 6 -11.90 20.16 -0.35
N ALA A 7 -10.76 20.16 -1.03
CA ALA A 7 -10.31 19.04 -1.85
C ALA A 7 -10.16 17.74 -1.04
N LEU A 8 -9.60 17.82 0.18
CA LEU A 8 -9.52 16.66 1.07
C LEU A 8 -10.91 16.14 1.46
N ILE A 9 -11.84 17.04 1.83
CA ILE A 9 -13.21 16.63 2.20
C ILE A 9 -13.88 15.92 1.02
N GLU A 10 -13.83 16.50 -0.16
CA GLU A 10 -14.42 15.92 -1.37
C GLU A 10 -13.81 14.55 -1.69
N ARG A 11 -12.48 14.44 -1.65
CA ARG A 11 -11.77 13.18 -1.92
C ARG A 11 -12.16 12.08 -0.93
N VAL A 12 -12.12 12.38 0.37
CA VAL A 12 -12.43 11.41 1.43
C VAL A 12 -13.90 10.98 1.39
N GLN A 13 -14.81 11.90 1.07
CA GLN A 13 -16.22 11.60 0.88
C GLN A 13 -16.47 10.75 -0.36
N ALA A 14 -15.82 11.07 -1.48
CA ALA A 14 -15.91 10.29 -2.72
C ALA A 14 -15.38 8.85 -2.54
N GLU A 15 -14.40 8.64 -1.67
CA GLU A 15 -13.88 7.32 -1.30
C GLU A 15 -14.75 6.58 -0.26
N GLY A 16 -15.88 7.15 0.18
CA GLY A 16 -16.77 6.53 1.18
C GLY A 16 -16.20 6.49 2.60
N ARG A 17 -15.09 7.21 2.87
CA ARG A 17 -14.42 7.21 4.18
C ARG A 17 -15.03 8.21 5.18
N GLY A 18 -16.13 8.87 4.81
CA GLY A 18 -16.83 9.84 5.64
C GLY A 18 -16.22 11.24 5.55
N LYS A 19 -16.36 12.04 6.62
CA LYS A 19 -15.85 13.43 6.67
C LYS A 19 -14.56 13.49 7.49
N PRO A 20 -13.47 14.09 6.97
CA PRO A 20 -12.25 14.29 7.76
C PRO A 20 -12.47 15.27 8.91
N GLN A 21 -11.85 14.99 10.05
CA GLN A 21 -11.79 15.83 11.24
C GLN A 21 -10.44 16.56 11.29
N PHE A 22 -10.43 17.75 11.90
CA PHE A 22 -9.22 18.55 12.06
C PHE A 22 -9.04 18.89 13.53
N ASP A 23 -8.04 18.26 14.14
CA ASP A 23 -7.68 18.49 15.55
C ASP A 23 -6.57 19.53 15.58
N THR A 24 -6.89 20.73 16.04
CA THR A 24 -5.95 21.86 16.05
C THR A 24 -5.65 22.31 17.46
N GLU A 25 -4.38 22.26 17.81
CA GLU A 25 -3.82 22.70 19.08
C GLU A 25 -3.08 24.04 18.88
N ARG A 26 -3.14 24.93 19.87
CA ARG A 26 -2.37 26.19 19.90
C ARG A 26 -1.29 26.08 20.97
N SER A 27 -0.08 26.48 20.62
CA SER A 27 1.07 26.60 21.51
C SER A 27 1.85 27.88 21.20
N GLY A 28 2.95 28.13 21.90
CA GLY A 28 3.81 29.29 21.70
C GLY A 28 3.39 30.55 22.46
N PRO A 29 4.25 31.58 22.51
CA PRO A 29 3.99 32.83 23.20
C PRO A 29 2.95 33.69 22.47
N ASP A 30 2.35 34.66 23.17
CA ASP A 30 1.26 35.48 22.61
C ASP A 30 1.65 36.29 21.37
N HIS A 31 2.92 36.66 21.24
CA HIS A 31 3.44 37.40 20.09
C HIS A 31 3.86 36.49 18.92
N GLU A 32 3.95 35.18 19.14
CA GLU A 32 4.36 34.20 18.12
C GLU A 32 3.57 32.89 18.32
N PRO A 33 2.25 32.90 18.07
CA PRO A 33 1.43 31.72 18.28
C PRO A 33 1.73 30.66 17.21
N LEU A 34 1.91 29.42 17.65
CA LEU A 34 2.04 28.26 16.79
C LEU A 34 0.76 27.42 16.86
N PHE A 35 0.16 27.15 15.72
CA PHE A 35 -0.99 26.25 15.61
C PHE A 35 -0.54 24.98 14.92
N THR A 36 -0.83 23.83 15.53
CA THR A 36 -0.55 22.50 14.97
C THR A 36 -1.88 21.81 14.72
N SER A 37 -2.16 21.44 13.47
CA SER A 37 -3.40 20.80 13.04
C SER A 37 -3.13 19.40 12.50
N ARG A 38 -3.94 18.43 12.91
CA ARG A 38 -3.92 17.05 12.41
C ARG A 38 -5.21 16.77 11.63
N ALA A 39 -5.08 16.31 10.40
CA ALA A 39 -6.18 15.85 9.56
C ALA A 39 -6.43 14.35 9.82
N VAL A 40 -7.55 14.04 10.44
CA VAL A 40 -7.94 12.70 10.87
C VAL A 40 -9.07 12.17 9.99
N ILE A 41 -8.90 10.99 9.42
CA ILE A 41 -9.90 10.29 8.60
C ILE A 41 -10.14 8.93 9.24
N GLN A 42 -11.39 8.63 9.60
CA GLN A 42 -11.77 7.38 10.28
C GLN A 42 -10.89 7.03 11.50
N GLY A 43 -10.54 8.03 12.31
CA GLY A 43 -9.71 7.85 13.51
C GLY A 43 -8.20 7.75 13.26
N THR A 44 -7.74 7.76 12.01
CA THR A 44 -6.31 7.75 11.67
C THR A 44 -5.85 9.13 11.21
N ALA A 45 -4.69 9.60 11.69
CA ALA A 45 -4.11 10.87 11.24
C ALA A 45 -3.37 10.67 9.91
N TYR A 46 -3.85 11.33 8.84
CA TYR A 46 -3.26 11.23 7.50
C TYR A 46 -2.29 12.38 7.19
N GLY A 47 -2.38 13.49 7.92
CA GLY A 47 -1.52 14.64 7.70
C GLY A 47 -1.47 15.56 8.91
N THR A 48 -0.31 16.18 9.14
CA THR A 48 -0.11 17.20 10.16
C THR A 48 0.45 18.45 9.51
N GLY A 49 0.03 19.62 9.97
CA GLY A 49 0.50 20.90 9.47
C GLY A 49 0.53 21.96 10.56
N GLU A 50 1.54 22.81 10.52
CA GLU A 50 1.74 23.88 11.50
C GLU A 50 1.65 25.25 10.85
N GLY A 51 1.19 26.28 11.56
CA GLY A 51 1.16 27.64 11.04
C GLY A 51 0.95 28.70 12.12
N GLY A 52 1.17 29.97 11.76
CA GLY A 52 0.96 31.10 12.67
C GLY A 52 -0.51 31.39 12.99
N ASN A 53 -1.43 30.71 12.33
CA ASN A 53 -2.85 30.77 12.62
C ASN A 53 -3.51 29.41 12.31
N LYS A 54 -4.71 29.20 12.87
CA LYS A 54 -5.49 27.97 12.70
C LYS A 54 -5.75 27.62 11.22
N ARG A 55 -6.00 28.62 10.36
CA ARG A 55 -6.30 28.37 8.94
C ARG A 55 -5.09 27.84 8.19
N ASP A 56 -3.90 28.38 8.46
CA ASP A 56 -2.66 27.93 7.83
C ASP A 56 -2.25 26.53 8.29
N ALA A 57 -2.41 26.23 9.59
CA ALA A 57 -2.18 24.89 10.13
C ALA A 57 -3.09 23.85 9.46
N GLU A 58 -4.40 24.11 9.41
CA GLU A 58 -5.38 23.23 8.76
C GLU A 58 -5.10 23.07 7.26
N ARG A 59 -4.72 24.15 6.57
CA ARG A 59 -4.37 24.12 5.15
C ARG A 59 -3.20 23.17 4.89
N ARG A 60 -2.12 23.30 5.68
CA ARG A 60 -0.93 22.46 5.57
C ARG A 60 -1.23 21.01 5.95
N ALA A 61 -2.05 20.78 6.98
CA ALA A 61 -2.48 19.44 7.37
C ALA A 61 -3.27 18.75 6.25
N ALA A 62 -4.15 19.50 5.58
CA ALA A 62 -4.90 19.00 4.44
C ALA A 62 -4.01 18.67 3.23
N GLU A 63 -3.02 19.52 2.93
CA GLU A 63 -2.03 19.26 1.88
C GLU A 63 -1.20 18.00 2.17
N ALA A 64 -0.78 17.81 3.42
CA ALA A 64 -0.07 16.61 3.84
C ALA A 64 -0.95 15.35 3.71
N ALA A 65 -2.22 15.44 4.13
CA ALA A 65 -3.16 14.33 4.05
C ALA A 65 -3.46 13.92 2.60
N LEU A 66 -3.63 14.88 1.68
CA LEU A 66 -3.83 14.60 0.26
C LEU A 66 -2.63 13.84 -0.33
N LYS A 67 -1.40 14.29 -0.04
CA LYS A 67 -0.19 13.58 -0.48
C LYS A 67 -0.10 12.16 0.08
N ALA A 68 -0.50 11.97 1.33
CA ALA A 68 -0.51 10.65 1.96
C ALA A 68 -1.55 9.72 1.30
N LEU A 69 -2.72 10.24 0.94
CA LEU A 69 -3.74 9.48 0.19
C LEU A 69 -3.25 9.10 -1.22
N ASP A 70 -2.57 10.01 -1.91
CA ASP A 70 -1.98 9.74 -3.23
C ASP A 70 -0.89 8.65 -3.13
N ALA A 71 -0.01 8.74 -2.13
CA ALA A 71 1.02 7.73 -1.89
C ALA A 71 0.43 6.36 -1.54
N ALA A 72 -0.62 6.32 -0.72
CA ALA A 72 -1.32 5.08 -0.40
C ALA A 72 -2.03 4.47 -1.62
N ALA A 73 -2.56 5.30 -2.53
CA ALA A 73 -3.15 4.81 -3.78
C ALA A 73 -2.08 4.26 -4.75
N LEU A 74 -0.89 4.86 -4.80
CA LEU A 74 0.25 4.33 -5.54
C LEU A 74 0.75 2.99 -4.96
N ASP A 75 0.76 2.85 -3.63
CA ASP A 75 1.08 1.58 -2.99
C ASP A 75 0.00 0.52 -3.28
N ALA A 76 -1.29 0.89 -3.14
CA ALA A 76 -2.42 0.02 -3.45
C ALA A 76 -2.42 -0.49 -4.90
N SER A 77 -2.03 0.37 -5.86
CA SER A 77 -1.90 -0.02 -7.28
C SER A 77 -0.63 -0.79 -7.62
N ARG A 78 0.36 -0.82 -6.70
CA ARG A 78 1.49 -1.76 -6.77
C ARG A 78 1.10 -3.15 -6.24
N VAL A 79 -0.07 -3.27 -5.62
CA VAL A 79 -0.67 -4.54 -5.18
C VAL A 79 -1.73 -5.07 -6.16
N ASP A 80 -1.76 -4.58 -7.41
CA ASP A 80 -2.61 -5.13 -8.49
C ASP A 80 -2.01 -6.40 -9.14
N ASP A 81 -1.48 -7.29 -8.29
CA ASP A 81 -1.39 -8.75 -8.50
C ASP A 81 -2.03 -9.47 -7.29
N ALA A 82 -3.07 -8.86 -6.70
CA ALA A 82 -3.87 -9.51 -5.66
C ALA A 82 -4.86 -10.52 -6.28
N GLU A 83 -4.34 -11.68 -6.70
CA GLU A 83 -5.08 -12.93 -6.42
C GLU A 83 -5.42 -12.91 -4.91
N ALA A 84 -6.64 -13.30 -4.56
CA ALA A 84 -7.18 -13.29 -3.20
C ALA A 84 -6.16 -13.68 -2.11
N PRO A 85 -6.24 -13.15 -0.87
CA PRO A 85 -5.27 -13.47 0.17
C PRO A 85 -5.21 -14.99 0.34
N PHE A 86 -4.10 -15.57 -0.09
CA PHE A 86 -3.81 -16.97 0.13
C PHE A 86 -3.45 -17.13 1.61
N GLU A 87 -4.36 -17.73 2.39
CA GLU A 87 -4.11 -18.10 3.78
C GLU A 87 -3.56 -19.52 3.86
N GLY A 88 -2.27 -19.63 4.17
CA GLY A 88 -1.68 -20.88 4.62
C GLY A 88 -0.20 -20.73 4.96
N PRO A 89 0.35 -21.52 5.88
CA PRO A 89 1.76 -21.82 5.86
C PRO A 89 1.99 -22.82 4.73
N TRP A 90 2.40 -22.35 3.55
CA TRP A 90 2.88 -23.28 2.52
C TRP A 90 4.06 -24.06 3.09
N PRO A 91 4.06 -25.40 3.06
CA PRO A 91 5.27 -26.16 3.34
C PRO A 91 6.32 -25.72 2.31
N VAL A 92 7.44 -25.18 2.78
CA VAL A 92 8.55 -24.77 1.90
C VAL A 92 9.37 -26.00 1.59
N PHE A 93 9.19 -26.54 0.39
CA PHE A 93 10.05 -27.60 -0.13
C PHE A 93 11.20 -26.95 -0.90
N GLU A 94 12.37 -26.88 -0.27
CA GLU A 94 13.56 -26.21 -0.81
C GLU A 94 13.89 -26.66 -2.25
N GLY A 95 13.82 -27.96 -2.54
CA GLY A 95 14.09 -28.50 -3.88
C GLY A 95 13.09 -28.06 -4.94
N VAL A 96 11.80 -27.97 -4.59
CA VAL A 96 10.74 -27.55 -5.51
C VAL A 96 10.83 -26.05 -5.78
N LEU A 97 11.09 -25.26 -4.75
CA LEU A 97 11.30 -23.81 -4.87
C LEU A 97 12.55 -23.50 -5.71
N ALA A 98 13.66 -24.20 -5.47
CA ALA A 98 14.89 -24.05 -6.24
C ALA A 98 14.67 -24.40 -7.72
N ALA A 99 13.97 -25.50 -8.01
CA ALA A 99 13.64 -25.90 -9.38
C ALA A 99 12.73 -24.87 -10.07
N ALA A 100 11.72 -24.36 -9.38
CA ALA A 100 10.82 -23.33 -9.91
C ALA A 100 11.57 -22.03 -10.24
N LEU A 101 12.47 -21.58 -9.36
CA LEU A 101 13.32 -20.41 -9.59
C LEU A 101 14.29 -20.61 -10.77
N GLN A 102 14.90 -21.79 -10.88
CA GLN A 102 15.79 -22.12 -12.00
C GLN A 102 15.03 -22.07 -13.33
N VAL A 103 13.86 -22.72 -13.40
CA VAL A 103 13.03 -22.72 -14.61
C VAL A 103 12.53 -21.31 -14.94
N ALA A 104 12.16 -20.50 -13.92
CA ALA A 104 11.77 -19.12 -14.12
C ALA A 104 12.91 -18.27 -14.69
N ASN A 105 14.10 -18.36 -14.12
CA ASN A 105 15.28 -17.64 -14.59
C ASN A 105 15.67 -18.03 -16.02
N ASP A 106 15.52 -19.30 -16.39
CA ASP A 106 15.85 -19.79 -17.73
C ASP A 106 14.81 -19.38 -18.79
N ARG A 107 13.55 -19.13 -18.39
CA ARG A 107 12.43 -18.80 -19.29
C ARG A 107 12.12 -17.31 -19.40
N VAL A 108 12.46 -16.51 -18.39
CA VAL A 108 12.27 -15.06 -18.46
C VAL A 108 13.19 -14.48 -19.54
N ALA A 109 12.61 -13.64 -20.40
CA ALA A 109 13.30 -13.10 -21.55
C ALA A 109 14.61 -12.42 -21.13
N ARG A 110 15.72 -12.83 -21.78
CA ARG A 110 17.07 -12.27 -21.58
C ARG A 110 17.20 -10.80 -21.94
N GLU A 111 16.12 -10.13 -22.30
CA GLU A 111 16.06 -8.70 -22.65
C GLU A 111 15.57 -7.87 -21.46
N LEU A 112 14.85 -8.47 -20.50
CA LEU A 112 14.43 -7.81 -19.27
C LEU A 112 15.65 -7.56 -18.37
N ARG A 113 15.71 -6.37 -17.74
CA ARG A 113 16.78 -5.96 -16.83
C ARG A 113 16.20 -5.29 -15.59
N GLY A 114 16.98 -5.29 -14.51
CA GLY A 114 16.64 -4.60 -13.27
C GLY A 114 15.36 -5.15 -12.64
N ASP A 115 14.60 -4.27 -12.01
CA ASP A 115 13.43 -4.62 -11.19
C ASP A 115 12.37 -5.40 -11.99
N ALA A 116 12.15 -5.05 -13.26
CA ALA A 116 11.18 -5.73 -14.12
C ALA A 116 11.56 -7.20 -14.42
N ALA A 117 12.86 -7.51 -14.49
CA ALA A 117 13.32 -8.89 -14.66
C ALA A 117 13.13 -9.71 -13.37
N LEU A 118 13.45 -9.09 -12.23
CA LEU A 118 13.29 -9.71 -10.91
C LEU A 118 11.82 -10.05 -10.63
N GLU A 119 10.92 -9.11 -10.93
CA GLU A 119 9.48 -9.26 -10.78
C GLU A 119 8.95 -10.40 -11.67
N ALA A 120 9.36 -10.44 -12.95
CA ALA A 120 8.97 -11.50 -13.88
C ALA A 120 9.44 -12.90 -13.43
N VAL A 121 10.68 -13.02 -12.93
CA VAL A 121 11.20 -14.29 -12.40
C VAL A 121 10.43 -14.73 -11.17
N HIS A 122 10.15 -13.81 -10.26
CA HIS A 122 9.42 -14.12 -9.03
C HIS A 122 7.98 -14.56 -9.32
N ALA A 123 7.25 -13.82 -10.16
CA ALA A 123 5.88 -14.16 -10.55
C ALA A 123 5.81 -15.53 -11.23
N PHE A 124 6.76 -15.84 -12.11
CA PHE A 124 6.80 -17.13 -12.80
C PHE A 124 7.15 -18.28 -11.85
N ALA A 125 8.13 -18.09 -10.97
CA ALA A 125 8.53 -19.10 -9.98
C ALA A 125 7.37 -19.42 -9.02
N LEU A 126 6.65 -18.41 -8.55
CA LEU A 126 5.47 -18.60 -7.68
C LEU A 126 4.37 -19.39 -8.39
N ARG A 127 4.07 -19.07 -9.66
CA ARG A 127 3.07 -19.81 -10.45
C ARG A 127 3.45 -21.28 -10.59
N LEU A 128 4.71 -21.57 -10.92
CA LEU A 128 5.19 -22.95 -11.03
C LEU A 128 5.14 -23.69 -9.69
N TYR A 129 5.57 -23.03 -8.61
CA TYR A 129 5.59 -23.58 -7.27
C TYR A 129 4.18 -23.95 -6.81
N LYS A 130 3.22 -23.03 -6.96
CA LYS A 130 1.81 -23.23 -6.61
C LYS A 130 1.20 -24.38 -7.40
N GLY A 131 1.35 -24.39 -8.73
CA GLY A 131 0.82 -25.49 -9.56
C GLY A 131 1.41 -26.85 -9.20
N THR A 132 2.72 -26.90 -8.90
CA THR A 132 3.36 -28.15 -8.45
C THR A 132 2.80 -28.63 -7.11
N LEU A 133 2.52 -27.72 -6.17
CA LEU A 133 1.92 -28.07 -4.88
C LEU A 133 0.45 -28.48 -5.00
N GLU A 134 -0.30 -27.88 -5.93
CA GLU A 134 -1.67 -28.29 -6.26
C GLU A 134 -1.69 -29.73 -6.84
N ASP A 135 -0.80 -30.02 -7.80
CA ASP A 135 -0.65 -31.37 -8.38
C ASP A 135 -0.21 -32.42 -7.35
N LEU A 136 0.62 -32.03 -6.37
CA LEU A 136 1.03 -32.89 -5.26
C LEU A 136 -0.03 -33.03 -4.16
N GLY A 137 -1.03 -32.15 -4.12
CA GLY A 137 -2.14 -32.20 -3.16
C GLY A 137 -3.23 -33.19 -3.56
N GLU A 138 -3.32 -33.57 -4.84
CA GLU A 138 -4.18 -34.65 -5.35
C GLU A 138 -3.50 -36.03 -5.24
N VAL A 139 -2.94 -36.38 -4.07
CA VAL A 139 -2.54 -37.77 -3.83
C VAL A 139 -3.81 -38.59 -3.62
N VAL A 140 -4.25 -39.26 -4.68
CA VAL A 140 -5.26 -40.32 -4.63
C VAL A 140 -4.81 -41.36 -3.60
N GLU A 141 -5.62 -41.57 -2.56
CA GLU A 141 -5.42 -42.69 -1.63
C GLU A 141 -5.51 -43.99 -2.44
N GLU A 142 -4.39 -44.69 -2.64
CA GLU A 142 -4.42 -46.08 -3.11
C GLU A 142 -5.00 -46.94 -1.99
N GLU A 143 -6.24 -47.38 -2.15
CA GLU A 143 -6.83 -48.45 -1.35
C GLU A 143 -6.01 -49.74 -1.51
N ALA A 144 -5.46 -50.25 -0.40
CA ALA A 144 -5.02 -51.64 -0.26
C ALA A 144 -5.21 -52.13 1.18
#